data_AF-A0A165GB49-F1
#
_entry.id   AF-A0A165GB49-F1
#
_cell.length_a   1.000
_cell.length_b   1.000
_cell.length_c   1.000
_cell.angle_alpha   90.00
_cell.angle_beta   90.00
_cell.angle_gamma   90.00
#
_symmetry.space_group_name_H-M   'P 1'
#
loop_
_entity.id
_entity.type
_entity.pdbx_description
1 polymer ?
#
loop_
_entity_poly.entity_id
_entity_poly.type
_entity_poly.pdbx_seq_one_letter_code
_entity_poly.pdbx_strand_id
1 'polypeptide(L)'
;MLQPDSMTLEQMRMKRGILLLFHDASGRKGTYSRDLNAEDEEDHVIHGPPGRRQQELKLRHNHVPALRMLLWTPCQVKIGAVGFYDKLSGSFVTLFNAFQPRDTATGILTQAQSLKYVLQGKVGEQIVEEQQSTWQKFLQAIRPTRTFKLNRGEDEAIVVTENATLRYLEDRIGARMWLSMYIDEIVTVYGHACGLRREDMILVTSTLDAPRWAIAVSDRTMAGRLVVTRADAPQVGRPWATMRVDHSTATEPSGAVISDGSGEPSTVLIAGLRMYTPLASLATSILY
;
A
#
# COMPACT_ATOMS: atom_id res chain seq x y z
N MET A 1 32.60 48.66 1.94
CA MET A 1 31.64 48.34 3.03
C MET A 1 30.26 48.23 2.41
N LEU A 2 29.74 47.02 2.24
CA LEU A 2 28.32 46.76 1.97
C LEU A 2 27.96 45.50 2.74
N GLN A 3 27.00 45.62 3.66
CA GLN A 3 26.43 44.53 4.45
C GLN A 3 25.73 43.52 3.54
N PRO A 4 25.64 42.23 3.93
CA PRO A 4 24.76 41.28 3.27
C PRO A 4 23.31 41.54 3.70
N ASP A 5 22.47 41.86 2.72
CA ASP A 5 21.03 42.07 2.89
C ASP A 5 20.33 40.82 3.41
N SER A 6 19.65 40.97 4.54
CA SER A 6 18.73 40.00 5.11
C SER A 6 17.44 39.91 4.27
N MET A 7 17.28 38.84 3.52
CA MET A 7 16.02 38.52 2.81
C MET A 7 14.93 38.11 3.82
N THR A 8 13.77 38.77 3.77
CA THR A 8 12.62 38.51 4.65
C THR A 8 11.83 37.25 4.24
N LEU A 9 11.17 36.60 5.20
CA LEU A 9 10.47 35.31 5.07
C LEU A 9 9.39 35.30 3.96
N GLU A 10 8.83 36.46 3.63
CA GLU A 10 7.88 36.62 2.51
C GLU A 10 8.55 36.58 1.13
N GLN A 11 9.78 37.10 1.00
CA GLN A 11 10.55 37.02 -0.25
C GLN A 11 11.08 35.59 -0.51
N MET A 12 11.25 34.76 0.53
CA MET A 12 11.47 33.32 0.35
C MET A 12 10.19 32.58 -0.09
N ARG A 13 8.99 33.06 0.28
CA ARG A 13 7.72 32.46 -0.16
C ARG A 13 7.40 32.72 -1.64
N MET A 14 7.81 33.85 -2.20
CA MET A 14 7.60 34.14 -3.64
C MET A 14 8.55 33.41 -4.60
N LYS A 15 9.66 32.84 -4.13
CA LYS A 15 10.57 32.00 -4.96
C LYS A 15 10.25 30.49 -4.93
N ARG A 16 9.16 30.07 -4.29
CA ARG A 16 8.69 28.67 -4.25
C ARG A 16 7.21 28.51 -4.63
N GLY A 17 6.81 29.18 -5.70
CA GLY A 17 5.63 28.80 -6.47
C GLY A 17 6.06 28.04 -7.71
N ILE A 18 6.34 26.73 -7.60
CA ILE A 18 6.41 25.87 -8.78
C ILE A 18 4.96 25.63 -9.22
N LEU A 19 4.43 26.61 -9.93
CA LEU A 19 3.38 26.39 -10.92
C LEU A 19 4.09 25.64 -12.05
N LEU A 20 3.78 24.36 -12.24
CA LEU A 20 4.27 23.59 -13.39
C LEU A 20 3.61 24.17 -14.66
N LEU A 21 4.24 25.18 -15.26
CA LEU A 21 4.02 25.57 -16.64
C LEU A 21 4.86 24.61 -17.49
N PHE A 22 4.22 23.57 -18.05
CA PHE A 22 4.82 22.85 -19.16
C PHE A 22 4.55 23.65 -20.45
N HIS A 23 5.59 23.90 -21.21
CA HIS A 23 5.48 24.27 -22.62
C HIS A 23 5.35 22.97 -23.42
N ASP A 24 4.23 22.77 -24.09
CA ASP A 24 4.22 21.84 -25.22
C ASP A 24 4.95 22.49 -26.41
N ALA A 25 5.30 21.70 -27.42
CA ALA A 25 5.95 22.20 -28.65
C ALA A 25 5.05 23.11 -29.51
N SER A 26 3.85 23.48 -29.04
CA SER A 26 2.91 24.40 -29.70
C SER A 26 2.69 25.71 -28.91
N GLY A 27 3.34 25.88 -27.75
CA GLY A 27 3.39 27.15 -27.02
C GLY A 27 2.08 27.59 -26.37
N ARG A 28 1.07 26.71 -26.22
CA ARG A 28 -0.19 27.07 -25.56
C ARG A 28 -0.17 26.70 -24.08
N LYS A 29 -0.45 27.68 -23.22
CA LYS A 29 -0.64 27.52 -21.77
C LYS A 29 -1.94 26.77 -21.50
N GLY A 30 -1.85 25.53 -21.00
CA GLY A 30 -2.99 24.78 -20.48
C GLY A 30 -2.85 24.56 -18.97
N THR A 31 -3.88 24.91 -18.20
CA THR A 31 -3.99 24.56 -16.77
C THR A 31 -4.65 23.19 -16.65
N TYR A 32 -3.92 22.17 -16.18
CA TYR A 32 -4.52 20.90 -15.78
C TYR A 32 -5.14 21.06 -14.39
N SER A 33 -6.32 21.68 -14.34
CA SER A 33 -7.20 21.71 -13.17
C SER A 33 -8.37 20.77 -13.45
N ARG A 34 -8.12 19.47 -13.41
CA ARG A 34 -9.18 18.47 -13.42
C ARG A 34 -8.94 17.50 -12.26
N ASP A 35 -9.66 17.78 -11.18
CA ASP A 35 -10.12 16.85 -10.16
C ASP A 35 -9.08 15.92 -9.53
N LEU A 36 -8.22 16.49 -8.67
CA LEU A 36 -7.32 15.75 -7.77
C LEU A 36 -8.03 14.87 -6.72
N ASN A 37 -9.36 14.80 -6.72
CA ASN A 37 -10.19 14.05 -5.78
C ASN A 37 -11.10 12.99 -6.44
N ALA A 38 -11.14 12.88 -7.78
CA ALA A 38 -12.16 12.10 -8.47
C ALA A 38 -11.72 10.68 -8.92
N GLU A 39 -10.49 10.26 -8.66
CA GLU A 39 -9.97 8.96 -9.12
C GLU A 39 -9.90 7.88 -8.02
N ASP A 40 -10.41 8.15 -6.80
CA ASP A 40 -10.31 7.19 -5.69
C ASP A 40 -11.42 6.11 -5.69
N GLU A 41 -12.31 6.05 -6.69
CA GLU A 41 -13.35 5.01 -6.80
C GLU A 41 -12.92 3.73 -7.55
N GLU A 42 -11.69 3.64 -8.06
CA GLU A 42 -11.21 2.40 -8.68
C GLU A 42 -10.85 1.34 -7.62
N ASP A 43 -11.79 0.39 -7.53
CA ASP A 43 -11.71 -1.03 -7.18
C ASP A 43 -10.88 -1.46 -5.96
N HIS A 44 -11.62 -1.91 -4.94
CA HIS A 44 -11.13 -2.81 -3.87
C HIS A 44 -10.76 -4.21 -4.40
N VAL A 45 -10.60 -4.37 -5.71
CA VAL A 45 -10.34 -5.63 -6.36
C VAL A 45 -8.84 -5.88 -6.37
N ILE A 46 -8.43 -7.01 -5.81
CA ILE A 46 -7.06 -7.49 -5.80
C ILE A 46 -6.96 -8.77 -6.62
N HIS A 47 -5.77 -9.06 -7.15
CA HIS A 47 -5.51 -10.35 -7.74
C HIS A 47 -5.47 -11.44 -6.66
N GLY A 48 -6.01 -12.61 -7.00
CA GLY A 48 -5.94 -13.80 -6.16
C GLY A 48 -4.50 -14.24 -5.82
N PRO A 49 -4.37 -15.18 -4.87
CA PRO A 49 -3.07 -15.63 -4.39
C PRO A 49 -2.24 -16.27 -5.52
N PRO A 50 -0.90 -16.24 -5.41
CA PRO A 50 -0.04 -16.86 -6.40
C PRO A 50 -0.37 -18.32 -6.67
N GLY A 51 -0.31 -18.74 -7.93
CA GLY A 51 -0.59 -20.12 -8.34
C GLY A 51 -2.07 -20.49 -8.43
N ARG A 52 -3.01 -19.60 -8.09
CA ARG A 52 -4.43 -19.77 -8.43
C ARG A 52 -4.77 -19.07 -9.74
N ARG A 53 -5.89 -19.48 -10.38
CA ARG A 53 -6.47 -18.75 -11.52
C ARG A 53 -6.56 -17.27 -11.14
N GLN A 54 -6.18 -16.37 -12.04
CA GLN A 54 -6.29 -14.93 -11.83
C GLN A 54 -7.76 -14.58 -11.59
N GLN A 55 -8.13 -14.58 -10.32
CA GLN A 55 -9.45 -14.27 -9.83
C GLN A 55 -9.37 -12.88 -9.24
N GLU A 56 -10.30 -12.04 -9.65
CA GLU A 56 -10.53 -10.74 -9.06
C GLU A 56 -11.26 -10.95 -7.74
N LEU A 57 -10.61 -10.58 -6.64
CA LEU A 57 -11.14 -10.71 -5.29
C LEU A 57 -11.42 -9.34 -4.70
N LYS A 58 -12.56 -9.17 -4.07
CA LYS A 58 -12.85 -7.98 -3.28
C LYS A 58 -12.12 -8.04 -1.94
N LEU A 59 -11.26 -7.07 -1.68
CA LEU A 59 -10.53 -6.95 -0.44
C LEU A 59 -11.43 -6.40 0.68
N ARG A 60 -11.48 -7.10 1.81
CA ARG A 60 -12.24 -6.73 3.01
C ARG A 60 -11.32 -6.72 4.24
N HIS A 61 -11.25 -5.57 4.89
CA HIS A 61 -10.56 -5.38 6.17
C HIS A 61 -11.20 -4.21 6.95
N ASN A 62 -10.89 -4.08 8.24
CA ASN A 62 -11.46 -3.05 9.12
C ASN A 62 -10.50 -1.85 9.31
N HIS A 63 -9.71 -1.53 8.29
CA HIS A 63 -8.67 -0.48 8.37
C HIS A 63 -8.97 0.64 7.39
N VAL A 64 -8.13 1.67 7.37
CA VAL A 64 -8.33 2.84 6.50
C VAL A 64 -8.50 2.43 5.02
N PRO A 65 -9.52 2.96 4.31
CA PRO A 65 -9.85 2.53 2.94
C PRO A 65 -8.74 2.72 1.88
N ALA A 66 -7.69 3.47 2.20
CA ALA A 66 -6.54 3.68 1.33
C ALA A 66 -5.62 2.43 1.23
N LEU A 67 -5.70 1.50 2.19
CA LEU A 67 -4.91 0.27 2.20
C LEU A 67 -5.50 -0.77 1.23
N ARG A 68 -5.25 -0.60 -0.07
CA ARG A 68 -5.90 -1.41 -1.11
C ARG A 68 -5.08 -2.59 -1.60
N MET A 69 -3.82 -2.69 -1.21
CA MET A 69 -2.93 -3.74 -1.74
C MET A 69 -2.58 -4.76 -0.67
N LEU A 70 -3.08 -5.98 -0.86
CA LEU A 70 -2.76 -7.14 -0.03
C LEU A 70 -1.45 -7.79 -0.45
N LEU A 71 -0.58 -8.03 0.52
CA LEU A 71 0.56 -8.92 0.36
C LEU A 71 0.12 -10.34 0.77
N TRP A 72 -0.03 -11.23 -0.20
CA TRP A 72 -0.36 -12.64 0.05
C TRP A 72 0.74 -13.36 0.82
N THR A 73 1.96 -12.90 0.63
CA THR A 73 3.13 -13.28 1.42
C THR A 73 3.62 -12.02 2.14
N PRO A 74 3.09 -11.72 3.35
CA PRO A 74 3.50 -10.56 4.13
C PRO A 74 5.01 -10.50 4.33
N CYS A 75 5.59 -9.33 4.08
CA CYS A 75 7.02 -9.08 4.18
C CYS A 75 7.27 -7.72 4.84
N GLN A 76 8.52 -7.42 5.21
CA GLN A 76 8.86 -6.09 5.73
C GLN A 76 8.82 -5.07 4.61
N VAL A 77 7.93 -4.08 4.70
CA VAL A 77 7.89 -2.94 3.78
C VAL A 77 7.95 -1.66 4.60
N LYS A 78 8.86 -0.77 4.23
CA LYS A 78 8.99 0.55 4.87
C LYS A 78 8.21 1.60 4.10
N ILE A 79 7.69 2.61 4.80
CA ILE A 79 7.20 3.82 4.16
C ILE A 79 8.31 4.45 3.31
N GLY A 80 7.94 4.98 2.14
CA GLY A 80 8.89 5.53 1.17
C GLY A 80 9.64 4.46 0.38
N ALA A 81 9.37 3.16 0.59
CA ALA A 81 9.90 2.13 -0.28
C ALA A 81 9.40 2.35 -1.72
N VAL A 82 10.31 2.25 -2.67
CA VAL A 82 10.04 2.24 -4.10
C VAL A 82 10.28 0.83 -4.59
N GLY A 83 9.30 0.27 -5.30
CA GLY A 83 9.33 -1.12 -5.69
C GLY A 83 8.13 -1.54 -6.51
N PHE A 84 7.88 -2.83 -6.58
CA PHE A 84 6.76 -3.40 -7.32
C PHE A 84 6.14 -4.57 -6.57
N TYR A 85 4.91 -4.90 -6.96
CA TYR A 85 4.22 -6.07 -6.44
C TYR A 85 4.51 -7.26 -7.34
N ASP A 86 5.21 -8.27 -6.83
CA ASP A 86 5.47 -9.49 -7.57
C ASP A 86 4.28 -10.44 -7.44
N LYS A 87 3.55 -10.61 -8.55
CA LYS A 87 2.37 -11.48 -8.61
C LYS A 87 2.71 -12.96 -8.41
N LEU A 88 3.97 -13.37 -8.64
CA LEU A 88 4.40 -14.77 -8.51
C LEU A 88 4.72 -15.14 -7.07
N SER A 89 5.36 -14.25 -6.29
CA SER A 89 5.60 -14.48 -4.86
C SER A 89 4.47 -13.96 -3.97
N GLY A 90 3.61 -13.06 -4.48
CA GLY A 90 2.60 -12.37 -3.69
C GLY A 90 3.19 -11.40 -2.66
N SER A 91 4.46 -11.01 -2.84
CA SER A 91 5.21 -10.11 -1.96
C SER A 91 5.48 -8.77 -2.64
N PHE A 92 5.79 -7.76 -1.84
CA PHE A 92 6.36 -6.52 -2.34
C PHE A 92 7.88 -6.64 -2.46
N VAL A 93 8.43 -6.31 -3.63
CA VAL A 93 9.87 -6.28 -3.86
C VAL A 93 10.35 -4.83 -3.80
N THR A 94 11.15 -4.52 -2.78
CA THR A 94 11.75 -3.19 -2.61
C THR A 94 12.99 -3.05 -3.48
N LEU A 95 13.02 -2.02 -4.32
CA LEU A 95 14.21 -1.65 -5.11
C LEU A 95 15.13 -0.73 -4.29
N PHE A 96 14.56 0.29 -3.65
CA PHE A 96 15.25 1.21 -2.75
C PHE A 96 14.26 1.96 -1.85
N ASN A 97 14.73 2.82 -0.94
CA ASN A 97 13.88 3.68 -0.13
C ASN A 97 14.11 5.17 -0.47
N ALA A 98 13.04 5.87 -0.85
CA ALA A 98 13.03 7.27 -1.24
C ALA A 98 13.44 8.24 -0.11
N PHE A 99 13.41 7.83 1.15
CA PHE A 99 13.95 8.63 2.26
C PHE A 99 15.47 8.57 2.35
N GLN A 100 16.10 7.52 1.82
CA GLN A 100 17.54 7.28 1.86
C GLN A 100 18.05 6.84 0.49
N PRO A 101 17.82 7.62 -0.59
CA PRO A 101 18.18 7.21 -1.94
C PRO A 101 19.70 7.08 -2.11
N ARG A 102 20.49 7.90 -1.41
CA ARG A 102 21.95 7.82 -1.40
C ARG A 102 22.46 6.46 -0.89
N ASP A 103 21.80 5.88 0.10
CA ASP A 103 22.28 4.68 0.79
C ASP A 103 21.68 3.40 0.21
N THR A 104 20.48 3.49 -0.39
CA THR A 104 19.69 2.32 -0.78
C THR A 104 19.46 2.19 -2.28
N ALA A 105 19.66 3.27 -3.06
CA ALA A 105 19.51 3.22 -4.52
C ALA A 105 20.84 2.93 -5.22
N THR A 106 20.78 2.80 -6.54
CA THR A 106 21.93 2.55 -7.41
C THR A 106 21.96 3.54 -8.57
N GLY A 107 23.12 3.70 -9.20
CA GLY A 107 23.29 4.55 -10.38
C GLY A 107 22.99 6.02 -10.10
N ILE A 108 22.31 6.68 -11.04
CA ILE A 108 21.99 8.11 -10.96
C ILE A 108 21.06 8.46 -9.77
N LEU A 109 20.28 7.48 -9.29
CA LEU A 109 19.33 7.68 -8.21
C LEU A 109 19.99 7.89 -6.84
N THR A 110 21.28 7.58 -6.67
CA THR A 110 21.99 7.91 -5.41
C THR A 110 22.09 9.41 -5.16
N GLN A 111 21.87 10.23 -6.20
CA GLN A 111 21.83 11.70 -6.13
C GLN A 111 20.40 12.26 -6.09
N ALA A 112 19.37 11.41 -6.11
CA ALA A 112 17.99 11.86 -6.00
C ALA A 112 17.79 12.58 -4.66
N GLN A 113 17.00 13.66 -4.68
CA GLN A 113 16.64 14.36 -3.46
C GLN A 113 15.83 13.42 -2.57
N SER A 114 16.19 13.28 -1.30
CA SER A 114 15.40 12.46 -0.37
C SER A 114 13.99 13.00 -0.23
N LEU A 115 13.01 12.09 -0.28
CA LEU A 115 11.60 12.36 -0.03
C LEU A 115 11.39 13.05 1.33
N LYS A 116 12.28 12.82 2.30
CA LYS A 116 12.23 13.45 3.63
C LYS A 116 12.26 14.97 3.52
N TYR A 117 13.04 15.51 2.59
CA TYR A 117 13.16 16.95 2.38
C TYR A 117 11.94 17.53 1.69
N VAL A 118 11.34 16.79 0.74
CA VAL A 118 10.11 17.21 0.05
C VAL A 118 8.94 17.27 1.03
N LEU A 119 8.80 16.25 1.88
CA LEU A 119 7.70 16.14 2.85
C LEU A 119 7.93 16.92 4.14
N GLN A 120 9.07 17.60 4.28
CA GLN A 120 9.49 18.25 5.53
C GLN A 120 9.46 17.30 6.75
N GLY A 121 9.69 16.01 6.53
CA GLY A 121 9.72 14.98 7.58
C GLY A 121 8.36 14.53 8.12
N LYS A 122 7.24 14.87 7.46
CA LYS A 122 5.90 14.50 7.92
C LYS A 122 5.55 13.03 7.64
N VAL A 123 5.84 12.17 8.61
CA VAL A 123 5.43 10.77 8.64
C VAL A 123 4.61 10.54 9.89
N GLY A 124 3.39 10.03 9.71
CA GLY A 124 2.51 9.64 10.79
C GLY A 124 2.64 8.15 11.13
N GLU A 125 2.45 7.84 12.40
CA GLU A 125 2.33 6.47 12.91
C GLU A 125 1.14 6.42 13.87
N GLN A 126 0.30 5.40 13.69
CA GLN A 126 -0.86 5.16 14.52
C GLN A 126 -0.93 3.68 14.85
N ILE A 127 -0.93 3.35 16.14
CA ILE A 127 -1.30 2.01 16.57
C ILE A 127 -2.79 1.85 16.28
N VAL A 128 -3.10 0.95 15.34
CA VAL A 128 -4.48 0.55 15.03
C VAL A 128 -4.82 -0.57 16.00
N GLU A 129 -4.91 -0.19 17.27
CA GLU A 129 -5.75 -0.94 18.18
C GLU A 129 -7.18 -0.59 17.75
N GLU A 130 -7.96 -1.61 17.37
CA GLU A 130 -9.40 -1.45 17.19
C GLU A 130 -9.88 -0.69 18.44
N GLN A 131 -10.46 0.51 18.27
CA GLN A 131 -10.93 1.35 19.36
C GLN A 131 -12.05 0.61 20.08
N GLN A 132 -11.64 -0.32 20.92
CA GLN A 132 -12.50 -1.22 21.63
C GLN A 132 -12.66 -0.63 23.02
N SER A 133 -13.92 -0.40 23.40
CA SER A 133 -14.20 -0.04 24.79
C SER A 133 -13.59 -1.10 25.72
N THR A 134 -13.27 -0.72 26.95
CA THR A 134 -12.76 -1.65 27.99
C THR A 134 -13.65 -2.90 28.09
N TRP A 135 -14.94 -2.75 27.80
CA TRP A 135 -15.91 -3.83 27.75
C TRP A 135 -15.78 -4.75 26.53
N GLN A 136 -15.43 -4.22 25.36
CA GLN A 136 -15.11 -5.04 24.19
C GLN A 136 -13.79 -5.80 24.37
N LYS A 137 -12.77 -5.21 25.02
CA LYS A 137 -11.54 -5.92 25.38
C LYS A 137 -11.81 -7.07 26.37
N PHE A 138 -12.66 -6.84 27.37
CA PHE A 138 -13.14 -7.89 28.28
C PHE A 138 -13.94 -8.98 27.55
N LEU A 139 -14.86 -8.60 26.66
CA LEU A 139 -15.62 -9.56 25.87
C LEU A 139 -14.74 -10.36 24.90
N GLN A 140 -13.66 -9.80 24.34
CA GLN A 140 -12.70 -10.54 23.52
C GLN A 140 -11.80 -11.46 24.34
N ALA A 141 -11.47 -11.08 25.58
CA ALA A 141 -10.80 -11.98 26.52
C ALA A 141 -11.67 -13.21 26.86
N ILE A 142 -13.00 -13.06 26.83
CA ILE A 142 -13.97 -14.15 27.12
C ILE A 142 -14.46 -14.84 25.84
N ARG A 143 -14.41 -14.16 24.70
CA ARG A 143 -14.79 -14.67 23.38
C ARG A 143 -13.62 -14.48 22.41
N PRO A 144 -12.73 -15.48 22.29
CA PRO A 144 -11.57 -15.41 21.38
C PRO A 144 -11.97 -15.46 19.89
N THR A 145 -13.26 -15.34 19.57
CA THR A 145 -13.82 -15.63 18.26
C THR A 145 -14.36 -14.36 17.60
N ARG A 146 -13.90 -14.10 16.37
CA ARG A 146 -14.41 -13.06 15.47
C ARG A 146 -15.18 -13.72 14.33
N THR A 147 -16.25 -13.07 13.88
CA THR A 147 -17.14 -13.64 12.87
C THR A 147 -17.39 -12.65 11.73
N PHE A 148 -17.19 -13.10 10.49
CA PHE A 148 -17.37 -12.32 9.28
C PHE A 148 -18.44 -12.96 8.41
N LYS A 149 -19.43 -12.18 7.98
CA LYS A 149 -20.44 -12.67 7.02
C LYS A 149 -19.79 -12.83 5.66
N LEU A 150 -19.92 -14.02 5.07
CA LEU A 150 -19.52 -14.30 3.69
C LEU A 150 -20.69 -13.98 2.75
N ASN A 151 -20.41 -13.21 1.70
CA ASN A 151 -21.42 -12.84 0.72
C ASN A 151 -21.43 -13.86 -0.42
N ARG A 152 -22.53 -14.58 -0.57
CA ARG A 152 -22.69 -15.52 -1.68
C ARG A 152 -22.61 -14.76 -3.01
N GLY A 153 -21.83 -15.29 -3.96
CA GLY A 153 -21.69 -14.70 -5.29
C GLY A 153 -20.51 -13.73 -5.46
N GLU A 154 -19.86 -13.31 -4.37
CA GLU A 154 -18.64 -12.50 -4.41
C GLU A 154 -17.42 -13.36 -4.07
N ASP A 155 -16.33 -13.17 -4.80
CA ASP A 155 -15.03 -13.71 -4.39
C ASP A 155 -14.34 -12.64 -3.55
N GLU A 156 -13.98 -12.97 -2.31
CA GLU A 156 -13.49 -11.99 -1.35
C GLU A 156 -12.19 -12.46 -0.70
N ALA A 157 -11.29 -11.52 -0.45
CA ALA A 157 -10.12 -11.69 0.41
C ALA A 157 -10.38 -10.96 1.73
N ILE A 158 -10.46 -11.70 2.83
CA ILE A 158 -10.75 -11.16 4.16
C ILE A 158 -9.45 -11.15 4.95
N VAL A 159 -9.06 -9.96 5.42
CA VAL A 159 -7.84 -9.76 6.22
C VAL A 159 -8.21 -9.47 7.66
N VAL A 160 -7.67 -10.28 8.57
CA VAL A 160 -7.84 -10.14 10.01
C VAL A 160 -6.48 -9.90 10.64
N THR A 161 -6.38 -8.89 11.51
CA THR A 161 -5.13 -8.51 12.18
C THR A 161 -5.37 -8.24 13.66
N GLU A 162 -4.41 -8.57 14.52
CA GLU A 162 -4.35 -8.06 15.90
C GLU A 162 -3.12 -7.15 16.08
N ASN A 163 -3.26 -6.12 16.92
CA ASN A 163 -2.19 -5.18 17.29
C ASN A 163 -1.48 -4.58 16.07
N ALA A 164 -2.27 -4.22 15.06
CA ALA A 164 -1.73 -3.67 13.83
C ALA A 164 -1.23 -2.23 14.05
N THR A 165 -0.17 -1.85 13.35
CA THR A 165 0.37 -0.49 13.34
C THR A 165 0.29 0.05 11.92
N LEU A 166 -0.43 1.15 11.76
CA LEU A 166 -0.52 1.88 10.51
C LEU A 166 0.55 2.96 10.50
N ARG A 167 1.40 2.95 9.49
CA ARG A 167 2.29 4.07 9.17
C ARG A 167 1.85 4.70 7.87
N TYR A 168 1.95 6.02 7.77
CA TYR A 168 1.50 6.74 6.57
C TYR A 168 2.27 8.04 6.34
N LEU A 169 2.32 8.47 5.09
CA LEU A 169 2.75 9.82 4.71
C LEU A 169 1.60 10.80 4.87
N GLU A 170 1.84 11.90 5.59
CA GLU A 170 0.83 12.95 5.74
C GLU A 170 0.66 13.76 4.45
N ASP A 171 1.76 14.04 3.75
CA ASP A 171 1.75 14.81 2.50
C ASP A 171 1.82 13.89 1.27
N ARG A 172 0.65 13.51 0.77
CA ARG A 172 0.51 12.71 -0.45
C ARG A 172 0.85 13.49 -1.72
N ILE A 173 0.64 14.80 -1.73
CA ILE A 173 0.91 15.64 -2.91
C ILE A 173 2.41 15.73 -3.14
N GLY A 174 3.18 16.02 -2.09
CA GLY A 174 4.64 16.02 -2.13
C GLY A 174 5.20 14.65 -2.55
N ALA A 175 4.62 13.56 -2.06
CA ALA A 175 5.02 12.20 -2.46
C ALA A 175 4.74 11.92 -3.95
N ARG A 176 3.58 12.35 -4.47
CA ARG A 176 3.23 12.21 -5.89
C ARG A 176 4.15 13.04 -6.79
N MET A 177 4.46 14.27 -6.38
CA MET A 177 5.41 15.13 -7.10
C MET A 177 6.81 14.51 -7.13
N TRP A 178 7.29 13.99 -6.00
CA TRP A 178 8.58 13.32 -5.92
C TRP A 178 8.64 12.11 -6.86
N LEU A 179 7.61 11.26 -6.84
CA LEU A 179 7.55 10.11 -7.74
C LEU A 179 7.54 10.57 -9.20
N SER A 180 6.76 11.61 -9.54
CA SER A 180 6.69 12.13 -10.90
C SER A 180 8.03 12.67 -11.41
N MET A 181 8.87 13.18 -10.50
CA MET A 181 10.17 13.74 -10.85
C MET A 181 11.21 12.66 -11.16
N TYR A 182 11.14 11.50 -10.50
CA TYR A 182 12.19 10.47 -10.56
C TYR A 182 11.79 9.18 -11.26
N ILE A 183 10.52 9.04 -11.68
CA ILE A 183 10.00 7.77 -12.19
C ILE A 183 10.71 7.31 -13.47
N ASP A 184 11.10 8.23 -14.36
CA ASP A 184 11.77 7.85 -15.61
C ASP A 184 13.20 7.37 -15.33
N GLU A 185 13.90 7.97 -14.37
CA GLU A 185 15.18 7.46 -13.86
C GLU A 185 15.03 6.12 -13.13
N ILE A 186 13.97 5.93 -12.34
CA ILE A 186 13.66 4.66 -11.67
C ILE A 186 13.48 3.54 -12.70
N VAL A 187 12.67 3.77 -13.73
CA VAL A 187 12.47 2.81 -14.82
C VAL A 187 13.77 2.57 -15.59
N THR A 188 14.57 3.61 -15.83
CA THR A 188 15.87 3.47 -16.52
C THR A 188 16.85 2.59 -15.73
N VAL A 189 16.92 2.74 -14.41
CA VAL A 189 17.85 2.01 -13.55
C VAL A 189 17.37 0.58 -13.27
N TYR A 190 16.09 0.39 -12.95
CA TYR A 190 15.57 -0.90 -12.47
C TYR A 190 14.62 -1.62 -13.43
N GLY A 191 14.00 -0.89 -14.36
CA GLY A 191 12.92 -1.39 -15.21
C GLY A 191 13.37 -2.54 -16.11
N HIS A 192 14.51 -2.39 -16.80
CA HIS A 192 14.97 -3.39 -17.76
C HIS A 192 15.32 -4.74 -17.11
N ALA A 193 16.00 -4.73 -15.96
CA ALA A 193 16.41 -5.96 -15.28
C ALA A 193 15.22 -6.80 -14.78
N CYS A 194 14.11 -6.14 -14.47
CA CYS A 194 12.91 -6.76 -13.90
C CYS A 194 11.72 -6.82 -14.88
N GLY A 195 11.87 -6.34 -16.12
CA GLY A 195 10.78 -6.23 -17.09
C GLY A 195 9.64 -5.29 -16.65
N LEU A 196 9.94 -4.29 -15.83
CA LEU A 196 8.95 -3.39 -15.23
C LEU A 196 8.76 -2.13 -16.07
N ARG A 197 7.52 -1.69 -16.17
CA ARG A 197 7.13 -0.42 -16.78
C ARG A 197 6.81 0.61 -15.71
N ARG A 198 6.51 1.84 -16.16
CA ARG A 198 6.20 2.99 -15.29
C ARG A 198 5.01 2.70 -14.36
N GLU A 199 4.00 2.02 -14.88
CA GLU A 199 2.76 1.63 -14.20
C GLU A 199 2.94 0.52 -13.14
N ASP A 200 4.01 -0.26 -13.25
CA ASP A 200 4.31 -1.35 -12.32
C ASP A 200 5.01 -0.83 -11.05
N MET A 201 5.53 0.40 -11.10
CA MET A 201 6.26 1.03 -10.00
C MET A 201 5.31 1.61 -8.96
N ILE A 202 5.64 1.35 -7.70
CA ILE A 202 4.87 1.76 -6.54
C ILE A 202 5.79 2.53 -5.59
N LEU A 203 5.40 3.74 -5.22
CA LEU A 203 5.93 4.42 -4.04
C LEU A 203 5.01 4.14 -2.86
N VAL A 204 5.50 3.42 -1.85
CA VAL A 204 4.73 3.06 -0.66
C VAL A 204 4.48 4.29 0.21
N THR A 205 3.20 4.64 0.38
CA THR A 205 2.74 5.80 1.16
C THR A 205 2.06 5.41 2.45
N SER A 206 1.61 4.17 2.60
CA SER A 206 1.13 3.63 3.88
C SER A 206 1.43 2.14 4.00
N THR A 207 1.68 1.68 5.22
CA THR A 207 1.87 0.27 5.54
C THR A 207 1.04 -0.09 6.76
N LEU A 208 0.47 -1.29 6.75
CA LEU A 208 -0.16 -1.88 7.91
C LEU A 208 0.65 -3.11 8.32
N ASP A 209 1.36 -2.96 9.42
CA ASP A 209 2.17 -4.04 9.99
C ASP A 209 1.38 -4.71 11.11
N ALA A 210 1.37 -6.03 11.13
CA ALA A 210 0.67 -6.78 12.16
C ALA A 210 1.51 -7.97 12.64
N PRO A 211 1.68 -8.15 13.97
CA PRO A 211 2.34 -9.33 14.56
C PRO A 211 1.49 -10.60 14.45
N ARG A 212 0.18 -10.44 14.28
CA ARG A 212 -0.77 -11.52 14.10
C ARG A 212 -1.71 -11.15 12.98
N TRP A 213 -1.65 -11.91 11.91
CA TRP A 213 -2.47 -11.67 10.75
C TRP A 213 -2.97 -12.98 10.17
N ALA A 214 -4.12 -12.91 9.52
CA ALA A 214 -4.70 -14.03 8.83
C ALA A 214 -5.46 -13.54 7.61
N ILE A 215 -5.31 -14.25 6.49
CA ILE A 215 -5.91 -13.95 5.21
C ILE A 215 -6.78 -15.15 4.86
N ALA A 216 -8.06 -14.94 4.60
CA ALA A 216 -8.96 -15.95 4.09
C ALA A 216 -9.45 -15.58 2.70
N VAL A 217 -9.57 -16.56 1.81
CA VAL A 217 -10.24 -16.41 0.53
C VAL A 217 -11.57 -17.12 0.60
N SER A 218 -12.65 -16.40 0.34
CA SER A 218 -13.96 -17.01 0.08
C SER A 218 -14.25 -16.96 -1.40
N ASP A 219 -14.72 -18.09 -1.95
CA ASP A 219 -15.22 -18.15 -3.32
C ASP A 219 -16.75 -17.95 -3.38
N ARG A 220 -17.28 -17.74 -4.58
CA ARG A 220 -18.73 -17.53 -4.82
C ARG A 220 -19.63 -18.65 -4.31
N THR A 221 -19.08 -19.85 -4.09
CA THR A 221 -19.83 -21.02 -3.63
C THR A 221 -19.94 -21.08 -2.11
N MET A 222 -19.02 -20.40 -1.41
CA MET A 222 -19.05 -20.28 0.05
C MET A 222 -20.20 -19.36 0.50
N ALA A 223 -20.99 -19.86 1.45
CA ALA A 223 -22.02 -19.09 2.13
C ALA A 223 -21.95 -19.39 3.64
N GLY A 224 -22.29 -18.40 4.46
CA GLY A 224 -22.31 -18.55 5.90
C GLY A 224 -21.45 -17.50 6.59
N ARG A 225 -20.71 -17.94 7.61
CA ARG A 225 -19.88 -17.07 8.44
C ARG A 225 -18.49 -17.63 8.56
N LEU A 226 -17.48 -16.82 8.24
CA LEU A 226 -16.10 -17.11 8.58
C LEU A 226 -15.91 -16.82 10.06
N VAL A 227 -15.55 -17.84 10.81
CA VAL A 227 -15.28 -17.81 12.24
C VAL A 227 -13.77 -17.91 12.44
N VAL A 228 -13.18 -16.90 13.05
CA VAL A 228 -11.74 -16.83 13.36
C VAL A 228 -11.59 -16.90 14.87
N THR A 229 -11.07 -18.02 15.37
CA THR A 229 -10.86 -18.25 16.80
C THR A 229 -9.37 -18.15 17.12
N ARG A 230 -9.02 -17.19 17.97
CA ARG A 230 -7.67 -17.00 18.47
C ARG A 230 -7.27 -18.15 19.42
N ALA A 231 -6.00 -18.55 19.34
CA ALA A 231 -5.40 -19.46 20.31
C ALA A 231 -5.19 -18.77 21.66
N ASP A 232 -5.45 -19.49 22.75
CA ASP A 232 -5.29 -18.97 24.13
C ASP A 232 -3.83 -18.57 24.43
N ALA A 233 -2.88 -19.36 23.92
CA ALA A 233 -1.45 -19.10 24.01
C ALA A 233 -0.77 -19.33 22.65
N PRO A 234 -0.72 -18.32 21.77
CA PRO A 234 -0.03 -18.40 20.49
C PRO A 234 1.46 -18.74 20.71
N GLN A 235 1.98 -19.69 19.93
CA GLN A 235 3.37 -20.15 20.00
C GLN A 235 4.06 -19.95 18.66
N VAL A 236 5.37 -19.68 18.70
CA VAL A 236 6.22 -19.65 17.50
C VAL A 236 6.06 -20.95 16.72
N GLY A 237 5.93 -20.86 15.40
CA GLY A 237 5.74 -22.00 14.50
C GLY A 237 4.35 -22.64 14.52
N ARG A 238 3.41 -22.16 15.35
CA ARG A 238 2.00 -22.59 15.34
C ARG A 238 1.07 -21.43 14.94
N PRO A 239 -0.01 -21.67 14.18
CA PRO A 239 -0.96 -20.62 13.83
C PRO A 239 -1.51 -19.91 15.08
N TRP A 240 -1.55 -18.58 15.07
CA TRP A 240 -2.10 -17.80 16.20
C TRP A 240 -3.63 -17.91 16.31
N ALA A 241 -4.29 -18.34 15.24
CA ALA A 241 -5.73 -18.52 15.17
C ALA A 241 -6.10 -19.71 14.28
N THR A 242 -7.34 -20.16 14.40
CA THR A 242 -8.00 -21.12 13.51
C THR A 242 -9.13 -20.43 12.74
N MET A 243 -9.33 -20.80 11.48
CA MET A 243 -10.40 -20.27 10.63
C MET A 243 -11.34 -21.39 10.21
N ARG A 244 -12.65 -21.18 10.37
CA ARG A 244 -13.69 -22.14 9.97
C ARG A 244 -14.83 -21.41 9.28
N VAL A 245 -15.53 -22.08 8.36
CA VAL A 245 -16.75 -21.55 7.75
C VAL A 245 -17.94 -22.31 8.31
N ASP A 246 -18.85 -21.60 8.99
CA ASP A 246 -20.09 -22.15 9.54
C ASP A 246 -20.87 -22.92 8.45
N HIS A 247 -21.30 -24.15 8.77
CA HIS A 247 -22.01 -25.08 7.88
C HIS A 247 -21.20 -25.70 6.72
N SER A 248 -19.88 -25.54 6.69
CA SER A 248 -19.03 -26.32 5.75
C SER A 248 -18.53 -27.61 6.39
N THR A 249 -18.51 -28.71 5.63
CA THR A 249 -17.84 -29.96 6.01
C THR A 249 -16.31 -29.85 5.92
N ALA A 250 -15.81 -28.79 5.27
CA ALA A 250 -14.40 -28.44 5.20
C ALA A 250 -13.98 -27.70 6.48
N THR A 251 -12.85 -28.10 7.07
CA THR A 251 -12.39 -27.50 8.34
C THR A 251 -11.81 -26.10 8.15
N GLU A 252 -11.33 -25.76 6.95
CA GLU A 252 -10.63 -24.50 6.67
C GLU A 252 -11.07 -23.89 5.32
N PRO A 253 -11.10 -22.56 5.19
CA PRO A 253 -11.31 -21.91 3.90
C PRO A 253 -10.15 -22.22 2.96
N SER A 254 -10.47 -22.53 1.70
CA SER A 254 -9.47 -22.87 0.68
C SER A 254 -8.50 -21.70 0.46
N GLY A 255 -7.21 -21.90 0.78
CA GLY A 255 -6.18 -20.87 0.59
C GLY A 255 -6.08 -19.86 1.73
N ALA A 256 -6.59 -20.20 2.92
CA ALA A 256 -6.30 -19.43 4.12
C ALA A 256 -4.80 -19.45 4.44
N VAL A 257 -4.25 -18.29 4.78
CA VAL A 257 -2.87 -18.14 5.25
C VAL A 257 -2.92 -17.44 6.60
N ILE A 258 -2.31 -18.03 7.61
CA ILE A 258 -2.34 -17.55 8.99
C ILE A 258 -0.90 -17.42 9.47
N SER A 259 -0.57 -16.27 10.06
CA SER A 259 0.74 -16.10 10.69
C SER A 259 0.90 -17.06 11.86
N ASP A 260 2.14 -17.26 12.31
CA ASP A 260 2.37 -18.00 13.53
C ASP A 260 2.16 -17.10 14.77
N GLY A 261 2.36 -17.68 15.95
CA GLY A 261 2.30 -16.97 17.23
C GLY A 261 3.58 -16.24 17.63
N SER A 262 4.58 -16.09 16.75
CA SER A 262 5.86 -15.43 17.09
C SER A 262 5.68 -13.99 17.58
N GLY A 263 4.69 -13.30 17.01
CA GLY A 263 4.45 -11.90 17.27
C GLY A 263 5.42 -10.95 16.58
N GLU A 264 6.26 -11.45 15.66
CA GLU A 264 7.04 -10.57 14.80
C GLU A 264 6.12 -9.89 13.78
N PRO A 265 6.07 -8.54 13.75
CA PRO A 265 5.17 -7.83 12.86
C PRO A 265 5.63 -7.94 11.42
N SER A 266 4.73 -8.26 10.49
CA SER A 266 4.96 -8.19 9.03
C SER A 266 3.99 -7.22 8.38
N THR A 267 4.40 -6.58 7.27
CA THR A 267 3.48 -5.73 6.50
C THR A 267 2.50 -6.61 5.73
N VAL A 268 1.20 -6.42 5.98
CA VAL A 268 0.12 -7.21 5.37
C VAL A 268 -0.59 -6.42 4.29
N LEU A 269 -0.83 -5.13 4.54
CA LEU A 269 -1.45 -4.22 3.59
C LEU A 269 -0.53 -3.05 3.31
N ILE A 270 -0.53 -2.59 2.07
CA ILE A 270 0.13 -1.33 1.68
C ILE A 270 -0.84 -0.43 0.91
N ALA A 271 -0.60 0.87 1.03
CA ALA A 271 -1.07 1.87 0.09
C ALA A 271 0.15 2.43 -0.64
N GLY A 272 0.01 2.68 -1.94
CA GLY A 272 1.10 3.25 -2.71
C GLY A 272 0.61 4.07 -3.89
N LEU A 273 1.44 5.04 -4.27
CA LEU A 273 1.24 5.83 -5.46
C LEU A 273 1.79 5.08 -6.67
N ARG A 274 0.99 5.07 -7.73
CA ARG A 274 1.36 4.55 -9.05
C ARG A 274 1.24 5.67 -10.07
N MET A 275 1.99 5.54 -11.16
CA MET A 275 1.84 6.42 -12.32
C MET A 275 0.96 5.71 -13.35
N TYR A 276 -0.24 6.23 -13.56
CA TYR A 276 -1.04 5.82 -14.71
C TYR A 276 -0.66 6.70 -15.89
N THR A 277 -0.31 6.07 -17.01
CA THR A 277 -0.24 6.76 -18.29
C THR A 277 -1.67 7.01 -18.74
N PRO A 278 -2.14 8.26 -18.89
CA PRO A 278 -3.48 8.50 -19.39
C PRO A 278 -3.62 7.90 -20.79
N LEU A 279 -4.72 7.16 -21.02
CA LEU A 279 -5.09 6.58 -22.32
C LEU A 279 -5.02 7.59 -23.48
N ALA A 280 -5.15 8.89 -23.19
CA ALA A 280 -5.02 9.96 -24.17
C ALA A 280 -3.63 10.05 -24.85
N SER A 281 -2.56 9.58 -24.21
CA SER A 281 -1.20 9.59 -24.81
C SER A 281 -0.96 8.45 -25.81
N LEU A 282 -1.74 7.37 -25.73
CA LEU A 282 -1.68 6.26 -26.69
C LEU A 282 -2.34 6.63 -28.03
N ALA A 283 -3.29 7.56 -28.03
CA ALA A 283 -3.92 8.05 -29.25
C ALA A 283 -2.96 8.91 -30.11
N THR A 284 -1.94 9.51 -29.50
CA THR A 284 -0.97 10.36 -30.23
C THR A 284 0.17 9.55 -30.87
N SER A 285 0.38 8.29 -30.45
CA SER A 285 1.42 7.41 -31.01
C SER A 285 0.94 6.52 -32.16
N ILE A 286 -0.34 6.58 -32.53
CA ILE A 286 -0.92 5.84 -33.68
C ILE A 286 -1.02 6.74 -34.93
N LEU A 287 -0.62 8.00 -34.83
CA LEU A 287 -0.65 8.96 -35.93
C LEU A 287 0.70 9.66 -36.10
N TYR A 288 1.77 8.90 -36.37
CA TYR A 288 2.95 9.34 -37.12
C TYR A 288 3.63 8.16 -37.80
#